data_AF-A0A8H3BRY9-F1
#
_entry.id   AF-A0A8H3BRY9-F1
#
_cell.length_a   1.000
_cell.length_b   1.000
_cell.length_c   1.000
_cell.angle_alpha   90.00
_cell.angle_beta   90.00
_cell.angle_gamma   90.00
#
_symmetry.space_group_name_H-M   'P 1'
#
loop_
_entity.id
_entity.type
_entity.pdbx_description
1 polymer ?
#
loop_
_entity_poly.entity_id
_entity_poly.type
_entity_poly.pdbx_seq_one_letter_code
_entity_poly.pdbx_strand_id
1 'polypeptide(L)'
;MSEWEVRMSNSRKVHYFYNTTTKESRWEPPEGLNEEQILALPGAADYINTGKADSAGAPPGQMRASHLLVKHSGSRRPSSWKEANITRSKEEAIQILKEYGAEIGTDRNKFAELASQHSDCSSHKNGGDLGWFGKGQMQKPFEDGVLALEVGGISDVIETDSGVHLIMPGLRYLIVGSYLALSRIANHVFALSPSFQKILSSSSTTTGTDLRPASKDRLTVMATSKLALAEGINMKVTKLLVHPIKSCRGISLSESNVTSEGLQYDRQYVIVDAITHKFITARQIPKMVLVETAIEGGKFPLLSVSFPQESGTKSFKTCLEPSHETLANWRLVSDVEVWASTGLDAYVVESYSPDSTESPSTLFSSFLGRDVLLVLKGPKRRPAVPTSTHPDLDVGDKVRLSAAGEDKWKVGGITSQWQTNELVIERFRPNIIVSGSPAPFDEDYWGDVQIGEGSEGAVISLVGRCTRCLLPNIDTTTGIRDNAVPFKVISKFRQVEPEKGSSACFGMNAVTQSPGVLKVGDSVRVLNVLERETVEAQPSN
;
A
#
# COMPACT_ATOMS: atom_id res chain seq x y z
N MET A 1 25.73 -0.92 -39.55
CA MET A 1 24.95 0.22 -39.01
C MET A 1 23.48 -0.12 -39.21
N SER A 2 22.60 0.35 -38.32
CA SER A 2 21.16 0.12 -38.42
C SER A 2 20.57 0.86 -39.64
N GLU A 3 19.57 0.25 -40.29
CA GLU A 3 18.85 0.89 -41.41
C GLU A 3 17.78 1.89 -40.95
N TRP A 4 17.52 1.94 -39.65
CA TRP A 4 16.49 2.75 -39.01
C TRP A 4 17.07 4.03 -38.40
N GLU A 5 16.30 5.11 -38.49
CA GLU A 5 16.55 6.40 -37.83
C GLU A 5 15.25 6.96 -37.23
N VAL A 6 15.35 7.89 -36.30
CA VAL A 6 14.19 8.57 -35.69
C VAL A 6 14.00 9.95 -36.33
N ARG A 7 12.77 10.25 -36.73
CA ARG A 7 12.39 11.50 -37.40
C ARG A 7 11.23 12.18 -36.70
N MET A 8 11.17 13.51 -36.80
CA MET A 8 10.05 14.33 -36.30
C MET A 8 8.94 14.49 -37.35
N SER A 9 7.68 14.28 -36.97
CA SER A 9 6.53 14.55 -37.84
C SER A 9 6.28 16.05 -38.00
N ASN A 10 6.31 16.56 -39.24
CA ASN A 10 6.12 17.98 -39.50
C ASN A 10 4.72 18.50 -39.12
N SER A 11 3.68 17.67 -39.22
CA SER A 11 2.29 18.04 -38.93
C SER A 11 1.86 17.73 -37.49
N ARG A 12 2.35 16.63 -36.90
CA ARG A 12 1.97 16.23 -35.52
C ARG A 12 2.96 16.67 -34.44
N LYS A 13 4.20 17.00 -34.80
CA LYS A 13 5.31 17.27 -33.86
C LYS A 13 5.58 16.13 -32.86
N VAL A 14 5.35 14.89 -33.31
CA VAL A 14 5.67 13.65 -32.61
C VAL A 14 6.73 12.87 -33.41
N HIS A 15 7.62 12.17 -32.72
CA HIS A 15 8.66 11.34 -33.35
C HIS A 15 8.12 10.01 -33.90
N TYR A 16 8.80 9.47 -34.92
CA TYR A 16 8.53 8.16 -35.51
C TYR A 16 9.82 7.51 -36.01
N PHE A 17 9.83 6.19 -36.13
CA PHE A 17 10.93 5.41 -36.69
C PHE A 17 10.77 5.30 -38.21
N TYR A 18 11.84 5.57 -38.94
CA TYR A 18 11.90 5.54 -40.39
C TYR A 18 12.97 4.57 -40.87
N ASN A 19 12.62 3.64 -41.75
CA ASN A 19 13.60 2.76 -42.38
C ASN A 19 14.13 3.43 -43.65
N THR A 20 15.43 3.71 -43.66
CA THR A 20 16.11 4.40 -44.77
C THR A 20 16.20 3.56 -46.04
N THR A 21 16.16 2.23 -45.94
CA THR A 21 16.16 1.28 -47.07
C THR A 21 14.75 1.08 -47.62
N THR A 22 13.83 0.55 -46.81
CA THR A 22 12.46 0.17 -47.24
C THR A 22 11.49 1.35 -47.37
N LYS A 23 11.88 2.54 -46.88
CA LYS A 23 11.06 3.77 -46.80
C LYS A 23 9.84 3.66 -45.87
N GLU A 24 9.73 2.57 -45.11
CA GLU A 24 8.66 2.35 -44.15
C GLU A 24 8.73 3.37 -42.98
N SER A 25 7.57 3.72 -42.43
CA SER A 25 7.43 4.66 -41.31
C SER A 25 6.49 4.06 -40.26
N ARG A 26 6.96 3.88 -39.03
CA ARG A 26 6.17 3.33 -37.91
C ARG A 26 6.36 4.15 -36.62
N TRP A 27 5.36 4.14 -35.75
CA TRP A 27 5.38 4.92 -34.50
C TRP A 27 5.98 4.11 -33.33
N GLU A 28 5.77 2.79 -33.30
CA GLU A 28 6.47 1.89 -32.38
C GLU A 28 7.92 1.59 -32.82
N PRO A 29 8.82 1.22 -31.89
CA PRO A 29 10.16 0.74 -32.23
C PRO A 29 10.15 -0.48 -33.17
N PRO A 30 11.14 -0.63 -34.07
CA PRO A 30 11.26 -1.80 -34.93
C PRO A 30 11.52 -3.08 -34.13
N GLU A 31 10.81 -4.15 -34.49
CA GLU A 31 10.97 -5.48 -33.88
C GLU A 31 12.40 -5.99 -34.03
N GLY A 32 12.95 -6.57 -32.96
CA GLY A 32 14.31 -7.12 -32.92
C GLY A 32 15.43 -6.14 -32.55
N LEU A 33 15.15 -4.83 -32.41
CA LEU A 33 16.09 -3.87 -31.80
C LEU A 33 15.89 -3.82 -30.28
N ASN A 34 16.99 -3.88 -29.51
CA ASN A 34 16.96 -3.67 -28.06
C ASN A 34 17.09 -2.18 -27.69
N GLU A 35 16.86 -1.84 -26.41
CA GLU A 35 16.89 -0.43 -25.95
C GLU A 35 18.22 0.28 -26.25
N GLU A 36 19.37 -0.39 -26.05
CA GLU A 36 20.69 0.16 -26.33
C GLU A 36 20.91 0.45 -27.82
N GLN A 37 20.41 -0.43 -28.69
CA GLN A 37 20.41 -0.24 -30.15
C GLN A 37 19.44 0.86 -30.60
N ILE A 38 18.30 1.01 -29.94
CA ILE A 38 17.33 2.10 -30.18
C ILE A 38 17.93 3.46 -29.79
N LEU A 39 18.63 3.53 -28.66
CA LEU A 39 19.34 4.73 -28.19
C LEU A 39 20.53 5.10 -29.09
N ALA A 40 21.08 4.13 -29.83
CA ALA A 40 22.15 4.34 -30.81
C ALA A 40 21.67 4.72 -32.22
N LEU A 41 20.35 4.83 -32.48
CA LEU A 41 19.85 5.23 -33.80
C LEU A 41 20.09 6.73 -34.08
N PRO A 42 20.35 7.13 -35.33
CA PRO A 42 20.36 8.53 -35.72
C PRO A 42 19.04 9.20 -35.34
N GLY A 43 19.10 10.38 -34.71
CA GLY A 43 17.91 11.13 -34.23
C GLY A 43 17.34 10.68 -32.87
N ALA A 44 17.83 9.59 -32.26
CA ALA A 44 17.29 9.08 -30.98
C ALA A 44 17.43 10.05 -29.78
N ALA A 45 18.34 11.03 -29.85
CA ALA A 45 18.53 12.02 -28.77
C ALA A 45 17.27 12.86 -28.47
N ASP A 46 16.51 13.24 -29.51
CA ASP A 46 15.32 14.08 -29.36
C ASP A 46 14.06 13.26 -29.00
N TYR A 47 14.05 11.97 -29.34
CA TYR A 47 13.03 10.99 -28.93
C TYR A 47 12.94 10.91 -27.40
N ILE A 48 14.09 10.77 -26.73
CA ILE A 48 14.22 10.63 -25.27
C ILE A 48 13.67 11.88 -24.53
N ASN A 49 13.84 13.07 -25.11
CA ASN A 49 13.37 14.32 -24.50
C ASN A 49 11.86 14.57 -24.68
N THR A 50 11.23 13.97 -25.68
CA THR A 50 9.81 14.23 -26.04
C THR A 50 8.85 13.13 -25.60
N GLY A 51 9.33 11.89 -25.41
CA GLY A 51 8.55 10.78 -24.84
C GLY A 51 8.01 11.00 -23.41
N LYS A 52 8.30 12.15 -22.79
CA LYS A 52 7.71 12.61 -21.53
C LYS A 52 6.35 13.30 -21.69
N ALA A 53 5.92 13.70 -22.89
CA ALA A 53 4.75 14.55 -23.08
C ALA A 53 3.42 13.80 -22.86
N ASP A 54 3.17 12.73 -23.62
CA ASP A 54 1.92 11.95 -23.50
C ASP A 54 1.87 11.04 -22.25
N SER A 55 3.00 10.91 -21.55
CA SER A 55 3.10 10.27 -20.23
C SER A 55 3.17 11.26 -19.06
N ALA A 56 3.07 12.57 -19.30
CA ALA A 56 3.04 13.56 -18.24
C ALA A 56 1.61 13.68 -17.66
N GLY A 57 1.50 13.53 -16.33
CA GLY A 57 0.30 13.95 -15.62
C GLY A 57 0.07 15.47 -15.73
N ALA A 58 -1.18 15.89 -15.47
CA ALA A 58 -1.69 17.26 -15.61
C ALA A 58 -0.65 18.38 -15.39
N PRO A 59 -0.47 19.32 -16.36
CA PRO A 59 0.34 20.52 -16.17
C PRO A 59 -0.11 21.32 -14.93
N PRO A 60 0.81 21.86 -14.12
CA PRO A 60 0.44 22.57 -12.88
C PRO A 60 -0.56 23.70 -13.12
N GLY A 61 -1.68 23.67 -12.39
CA GLY A 61 -2.74 24.69 -12.48
C GLY A 61 -3.67 24.58 -13.70
N GLN A 62 -3.58 23.51 -14.50
CA GLN A 62 -4.47 23.28 -15.65
C GLN A 62 -5.51 22.17 -15.38
N MET A 63 -6.63 22.27 -16.09
CA MET A 63 -7.77 21.37 -16.07
C MET A 63 -7.98 20.79 -17.48
N ARG A 64 -8.69 19.67 -17.60
CA ARG A 64 -9.11 19.08 -18.88
C ARG A 64 -10.56 18.64 -18.79
N ALA A 65 -11.33 18.86 -19.84
CA ALA A 65 -12.73 18.50 -19.94
C ALA A 65 -13.09 18.14 -21.38
N SER A 66 -14.01 17.20 -21.52
CA SER A 66 -14.78 17.01 -22.76
C SER A 66 -16.13 17.72 -22.60
N HIS A 67 -16.71 18.18 -23.71
CA HIS A 67 -18.06 18.76 -23.69
C HIS A 67 -18.92 18.29 -24.88
N LEU A 68 -20.23 18.33 -24.67
CA LEU A 68 -21.24 18.26 -25.72
C LEU A 68 -21.95 19.61 -25.74
N LEU A 69 -21.43 20.54 -26.55
CA LEU A 69 -22.08 21.82 -26.87
C LEU A 69 -23.25 21.58 -27.84
N VAL A 70 -24.43 22.13 -27.54
CA VAL A 70 -25.53 22.34 -28.49
C VAL A 70 -25.84 23.83 -28.55
N LYS A 71 -25.91 24.37 -29.77
CA LYS A 71 -26.18 25.79 -30.01
C LYS A 71 -27.67 26.07 -30.20
N HIS A 72 -28.02 27.35 -30.06
CA HIS A 72 -29.33 27.91 -30.33
C HIS A 72 -29.16 29.26 -31.06
N SER A 73 -30.25 29.82 -31.56
CA SER A 73 -30.29 31.11 -32.28
C SER A 73 -29.69 32.29 -31.49
N GLY A 74 -29.77 32.24 -30.15
CA GLY A 74 -29.17 33.22 -29.25
C GLY A 74 -27.68 33.01 -28.93
N SER A 75 -27.05 31.93 -29.40
CA SER A 75 -25.61 31.71 -29.18
C SER A 75 -24.76 32.68 -30.01
N ARG A 76 -23.68 33.24 -29.42
CA ARG A 76 -22.73 34.23 -29.98
C ARG A 76 -22.24 33.97 -31.41
N ARG A 77 -22.24 32.71 -31.85
CA ARG A 77 -22.04 32.30 -33.24
C ARG A 77 -23.01 31.15 -33.53
N PRO A 78 -24.24 31.41 -34.06
CA PRO A 78 -25.27 30.39 -34.24
C PRO A 78 -25.04 29.59 -35.53
N SER A 79 -23.88 28.94 -35.61
CA SER A 79 -23.47 28.06 -36.70
C SER A 79 -22.42 27.05 -36.22
N SER A 80 -22.37 25.88 -36.84
CA SER A 80 -21.43 24.80 -36.51
C SER A 80 -20.93 24.09 -37.78
N TRP A 81 -20.19 23.00 -37.60
CA TRP A 81 -19.77 22.14 -38.71
C TRP A 81 -20.91 21.28 -39.28
N LYS A 82 -22.03 21.12 -38.53
CA LYS A 82 -23.24 20.41 -38.97
C LYS A 82 -24.24 21.32 -39.69
N GLU A 83 -24.37 22.56 -39.22
CA GLU A 83 -25.47 23.45 -39.61
C GLU A 83 -24.96 24.90 -39.74
N ALA A 84 -25.12 25.48 -40.94
CA ALA A 84 -24.56 26.79 -41.28
C ALA A 84 -25.32 27.98 -40.64
N ASN A 85 -26.57 27.79 -40.24
CA ASN A 85 -27.42 28.79 -39.60
C ASN A 85 -28.40 28.09 -38.63
N ILE A 86 -28.10 28.14 -37.33
CA ILE A 86 -28.80 27.39 -36.29
C ILE A 86 -29.97 28.21 -35.76
N THR A 87 -31.19 27.85 -36.16
CA THR A 87 -32.41 28.61 -35.82
C THR A 87 -33.11 28.15 -34.54
N ARG A 88 -32.78 26.95 -34.03
CA ARG A 88 -33.43 26.34 -32.86
C ARG A 88 -33.39 27.23 -31.61
N SER A 89 -34.42 27.16 -30.78
CA SER A 89 -34.54 27.90 -29.51
C SER A 89 -33.56 27.39 -28.46
N LYS A 90 -33.41 28.18 -27.38
CA LYS A 90 -32.59 27.78 -26.22
C LYS A 90 -33.22 26.60 -25.49
N GLU A 91 -34.54 26.58 -25.43
CA GLU A 91 -35.37 25.59 -24.75
C GLU A 91 -35.28 24.24 -25.47
N GLU A 92 -35.33 24.23 -26.80
CA GLU A 92 -35.05 23.06 -27.63
C GLU A 92 -33.61 22.56 -27.43
N ALA A 93 -32.61 23.46 -27.41
CA ALA A 93 -31.22 23.07 -27.17
C ALA A 93 -30.99 22.46 -25.78
N ILE A 94 -31.68 22.95 -24.74
CA ILE A 94 -31.66 22.38 -23.39
C ILE A 94 -32.33 20.99 -23.39
N GLN A 95 -33.46 20.83 -24.10
CA GLN A 95 -34.17 19.56 -24.15
C GLN A 95 -33.35 18.47 -24.87
N ILE A 96 -32.74 18.80 -26.00
CA ILE A 96 -31.80 17.91 -26.73
C ILE A 96 -30.65 17.46 -25.82
N LEU A 97 -30.09 18.36 -25.00
CA LEU A 97 -29.04 17.99 -24.05
C LEU A 97 -29.53 17.12 -22.89
N LYS A 98 -30.77 17.29 -22.42
CA LYS A 98 -31.35 16.40 -21.40
C LYS A 98 -31.56 14.98 -21.93
N GLU A 99 -31.97 14.86 -23.20
CA GLU A 99 -32.12 13.57 -23.88
C GLU A 99 -30.77 12.87 -24.05
N TYR A 100 -29.74 13.56 -24.54
CA TYR A 100 -28.38 12.98 -24.58
C TYR A 100 -27.84 12.67 -23.18
N GLY A 101 -28.07 13.52 -22.17
CA GLY A 101 -27.66 13.25 -20.80
C GLY A 101 -28.27 11.96 -20.23
N ALA A 102 -29.54 11.71 -20.52
CA ALA A 102 -30.23 10.47 -20.16
C ALA A 102 -29.73 9.25 -20.94
N GLU A 103 -29.38 9.39 -22.22
CA GLU A 103 -28.79 8.29 -23.02
C GLU A 103 -27.36 7.94 -22.58
N ILE A 104 -26.57 8.92 -22.13
CA ILE A 104 -25.18 8.71 -21.70
C ILE A 104 -25.12 8.10 -20.29
N GLY A 105 -25.93 8.58 -19.34
CA GLY A 105 -25.89 8.15 -17.94
C GLY A 105 -24.53 8.39 -17.29
N THR A 106 -23.69 7.36 -17.21
CA THR A 106 -22.30 7.43 -16.70
C THR A 106 -21.25 6.92 -17.70
N ASP A 107 -21.64 6.55 -18.92
CA ASP A 107 -20.72 5.96 -19.90
C ASP A 107 -19.89 7.03 -20.63
N ARG A 108 -18.58 7.04 -20.37
CA ARG A 108 -17.63 7.99 -20.98
C ARG A 108 -17.35 7.73 -22.46
N ASN A 109 -17.51 6.49 -22.93
CA ASN A 109 -17.44 6.17 -24.36
C ASN A 109 -18.70 6.67 -25.07
N LYS A 110 -19.87 6.51 -24.45
CA LYS A 110 -21.14 7.03 -24.96
C LYS A 110 -21.14 8.57 -25.02
N PHE A 111 -20.57 9.24 -24.01
CA PHE A 111 -20.33 10.68 -24.06
C PHE A 111 -19.47 11.07 -25.28
N ALA A 112 -18.34 10.39 -25.49
CA ALA A 112 -17.44 10.67 -26.60
C ALA A 112 -18.08 10.37 -27.97
N GLU A 113 -18.92 9.33 -28.06
CA GLU A 113 -19.72 9.03 -29.26
C GLU A 113 -20.67 10.18 -29.58
N LEU A 114 -21.59 10.52 -28.66
CA LEU A 114 -22.59 11.57 -28.91
C LEU A 114 -21.94 12.96 -29.06
N ALA A 115 -20.81 13.23 -28.40
CA ALA A 115 -20.04 14.45 -28.63
C ALA A 115 -19.42 14.49 -30.04
N SER A 116 -19.00 13.35 -30.59
CA SER A 116 -18.46 13.25 -31.96
C SER A 116 -19.54 13.42 -33.03
N GLN A 117 -20.73 12.85 -32.79
CA GLN A 117 -21.86 12.87 -33.72
C GLN A 117 -22.67 14.17 -33.66
N HIS A 118 -22.90 14.72 -32.46
CA HIS A 118 -23.91 15.75 -32.23
C HIS A 118 -23.41 17.10 -31.69
N SER A 119 -22.17 17.22 -31.21
CA SER A 119 -21.73 18.53 -30.69
C SER A 119 -21.52 19.58 -31.78
N ASP A 120 -22.01 20.80 -31.54
CA ASP A 120 -21.81 21.99 -32.38
C ASP A 120 -20.42 22.65 -32.23
N CYS A 121 -19.50 22.03 -31.51
CA CYS A 121 -18.11 22.47 -31.33
C CYS A 121 -17.12 21.75 -32.27
N SER A 122 -15.98 22.37 -32.58
CA SER A 122 -14.91 21.74 -33.36
C SER A 122 -14.19 20.59 -32.65
N SER A 123 -14.35 20.47 -31.32
CA SER A 123 -13.84 19.37 -30.49
C SER A 123 -14.52 18.02 -30.75
N HIS A 124 -15.63 17.98 -31.52
CA HIS A 124 -16.32 16.75 -31.90
C HIS A 124 -15.36 15.70 -32.49
N LYS A 125 -14.33 16.12 -33.24
CA LYS A 125 -13.31 15.22 -33.84
C LYS A 125 -12.50 14.41 -32.83
N ASN A 126 -12.51 14.84 -31.57
CA ASN A 126 -11.76 14.27 -30.44
C ASN A 126 -12.71 13.79 -29.33
N GLY A 127 -13.96 13.38 -29.64
CA GLY A 127 -14.92 12.99 -28.61
C GLY A 127 -15.34 14.12 -27.67
N GLY A 128 -15.31 15.36 -28.17
CA GLY A 128 -15.62 16.56 -27.38
C GLY A 128 -14.49 17.08 -26.49
N ASP A 129 -13.32 16.42 -26.45
CA ASP A 129 -12.16 16.83 -25.65
C ASP A 129 -11.64 18.23 -26.05
N LEU A 130 -11.45 19.08 -25.04
CA LEU A 130 -10.91 20.44 -25.16
C LEU A 130 -9.40 20.51 -24.87
N GLY A 131 -8.77 19.41 -24.44
CA GLY A 131 -7.37 19.40 -24.00
C GLY A 131 -7.18 20.13 -22.66
N TRP A 132 -5.93 20.50 -22.37
CA TRP A 132 -5.58 21.19 -21.12
C TRP A 132 -5.78 22.71 -21.23
N PHE A 133 -6.44 23.30 -20.24
CA PHE A 133 -6.68 24.74 -20.13
C PHE A 133 -6.51 25.24 -18.69
N GLY A 134 -5.99 26.46 -18.53
CA GLY A 134 -5.84 27.14 -17.24
C GLY A 134 -7.07 27.97 -16.85
N LYS A 135 -7.08 28.44 -15.59
CA LYS A 135 -8.09 29.39 -15.09
C LYS A 135 -8.13 30.66 -15.96
N GLY A 136 -9.32 31.14 -16.30
CA GLY A 136 -9.57 32.30 -17.14
C GLY A 136 -9.47 32.06 -18.65
N GLN A 137 -9.17 30.84 -19.12
CA GLN A 137 -9.13 30.50 -20.55
C GLN A 137 -10.49 30.05 -21.11
N MET A 138 -11.44 29.67 -20.25
CA MET A 138 -12.81 29.30 -20.61
C MET A 138 -13.80 30.36 -20.14
N GLN A 139 -15.01 30.39 -20.73
CA GLN A 139 -16.10 31.25 -20.27
C GLN A 139 -16.46 30.91 -18.82
N LYS A 140 -16.81 31.92 -18.01
CA LYS A 140 -16.90 31.74 -16.56
C LYS A 140 -17.89 30.65 -16.10
N PRO A 141 -19.13 30.54 -16.64
CA PRO A 141 -20.03 29.44 -16.29
C PRO A 141 -19.49 28.05 -16.67
N PHE A 142 -18.70 27.95 -17.74
CA PHE A 142 -18.06 26.69 -18.15
C PHE A 142 -16.89 26.33 -17.21
N GLU A 143 -16.09 27.31 -16.80
CA GLU A 143 -15.04 27.12 -15.78
C GLU A 143 -15.65 26.66 -14.45
N ASP A 144 -16.70 27.33 -13.98
CA ASP A 144 -17.38 26.97 -12.73
C ASP A 144 -18.10 25.62 -12.83
N GLY A 145 -18.67 25.30 -13.99
CA GLY A 145 -19.18 23.96 -14.29
C GLY A 145 -18.08 22.90 -14.19
N VAL A 146 -16.94 23.06 -14.86
CA VAL A 146 -15.79 22.12 -14.77
C VAL A 146 -15.27 21.96 -13.34
N LEU A 147 -15.30 23.04 -12.53
CA LEU A 147 -14.85 23.04 -11.13
C LEU A 147 -15.86 22.41 -10.16
N ALA A 148 -17.15 22.39 -10.49
CA ALA A 148 -18.21 21.84 -9.65
C ALA A 148 -18.37 20.31 -9.76
N LEU A 149 -17.72 19.68 -10.75
CA LEU A 149 -17.96 18.28 -11.12
C LEU A 149 -16.91 17.32 -10.56
N GLU A 150 -17.39 16.14 -10.17
CA GLU A 150 -16.53 15.01 -9.81
C GLU A 150 -15.88 14.38 -11.04
N VAL A 151 -14.66 13.84 -10.88
CA VAL A 151 -13.88 13.29 -12.00
C VAL A 151 -14.53 12.03 -12.54
N GLY A 152 -15.16 12.16 -13.72
CA GLY A 152 -15.91 11.08 -14.37
C GLY A 152 -17.43 11.30 -14.40
N GLY A 153 -17.94 12.26 -13.61
CA GLY A 153 -19.34 12.68 -13.68
C GLY A 153 -19.68 13.49 -14.95
N ILE A 154 -20.96 13.80 -15.11
CA ILE A 154 -21.50 14.67 -16.16
C ILE A 154 -22.28 15.80 -15.49
N SER A 155 -22.23 16.99 -16.06
CA SER A 155 -22.97 18.15 -15.55
C SER A 155 -24.46 18.13 -15.89
N ASP A 156 -25.24 18.82 -15.07
CA ASP A 156 -26.45 19.50 -15.54
C ASP A 156 -26.13 20.42 -16.73
N VAL A 157 -27.17 20.89 -17.43
CA VAL A 157 -26.99 21.74 -18.62
C VAL A 157 -26.43 23.11 -18.23
N ILE A 158 -25.15 23.37 -18.58
CA ILE A 158 -24.45 24.63 -18.32
C ILE A 158 -24.64 25.58 -19.51
N GLU A 159 -25.13 26.80 -19.24
CA GLU A 159 -25.31 27.85 -20.25
C GLU A 159 -24.07 28.76 -20.36
N THR A 160 -23.73 29.16 -21.59
CA THR A 160 -22.71 30.17 -21.89
C THR A 160 -23.12 31.00 -23.12
N ASP A 161 -22.41 32.09 -23.42
CA ASP A 161 -22.58 32.84 -24.68
C ASP A 161 -22.40 31.95 -25.92
N SER A 162 -21.66 30.83 -25.82
CA SER A 162 -21.44 29.91 -26.95
C SER A 162 -22.59 28.92 -27.18
N GLY A 163 -23.58 28.88 -26.29
CA GLY A 163 -24.66 27.90 -26.26
C GLY A 163 -24.68 27.11 -24.95
N VAL A 164 -25.44 26.01 -24.94
CA VAL A 164 -25.62 25.14 -23.77
C VAL A 164 -24.74 23.89 -23.87
N HIS A 165 -24.26 23.40 -22.73
CA HIS A 165 -23.27 22.33 -22.66
C HIS A 165 -23.66 21.25 -21.65
N LEU A 166 -23.45 19.98 -22.02
CA LEU A 166 -23.03 18.97 -21.04
C LEU A 166 -21.50 19.00 -20.94
N ILE A 167 -20.99 18.91 -19.72
CA ILE A 167 -19.56 18.89 -19.41
C ILE A 167 -19.24 17.56 -18.74
N MET A 168 -18.20 16.87 -19.23
CA MET A 168 -17.61 15.71 -18.56
C MET A 168 -16.14 16.05 -18.26
N PRO A 169 -15.71 16.10 -16.98
CA PRO A 169 -14.29 16.25 -16.67
C PRO A 169 -13.47 15.16 -17.38
N GLY A 170 -12.34 15.58 -17.94
CA GLY A 170 -11.39 14.65 -18.53
C GLY A 170 -10.88 13.71 -17.45
N LEU A 171 -10.47 12.50 -17.85
CA LEU A 171 -9.67 11.67 -16.97
C LEU A 171 -8.37 12.42 -16.67
N ARG A 172 -8.32 13.04 -15.49
CA ARG A 172 -7.03 13.25 -14.81
C ARG A 172 -6.43 11.86 -14.68
N TYR A 173 -5.17 11.68 -15.11
CA TYR A 173 -4.35 10.65 -14.48
C TYR A 173 -4.39 10.95 -12.98
N LEU A 174 -5.07 10.08 -12.23
CA LEU A 174 -5.88 10.51 -11.09
C LEU A 174 -5.02 10.68 -9.85
N ILE A 175 -4.43 11.86 -9.72
CA ILE A 175 -3.65 12.22 -8.54
C ILE A 175 -4.02 13.62 -8.05
N VAL A 176 -4.70 13.64 -6.90
CA VAL A 176 -5.24 14.80 -6.16
C VAL A 176 -6.36 15.56 -6.89
N GLY A 177 -7.58 15.52 -6.35
CA GLY A 177 -8.65 16.41 -6.81
C GLY A 177 -10.12 16.03 -6.59
N SER A 178 -10.45 15.05 -5.74
CA SER A 178 -11.86 14.59 -5.57
C SER A 178 -12.23 14.22 -4.12
N TYR A 179 -11.65 14.91 -3.13
CA TYR A 179 -11.87 14.62 -1.69
C TYR A 179 -12.25 15.83 -0.82
N LEU A 180 -12.72 16.91 -1.44
CA LEU A 180 -13.36 18.05 -0.76
C LEU A 180 -14.89 18.11 -0.95
N ALA A 181 -15.49 17.13 -1.66
CA ALA A 181 -16.93 17.02 -1.87
C ALA A 181 -17.65 16.23 -0.75
N LEU A 182 -17.10 15.07 -0.37
CA LEU A 182 -17.70 14.16 0.63
C LEU A 182 -17.86 14.78 2.03
N SER A 183 -17.08 15.82 2.37
CA SER A 183 -17.23 16.59 3.62
C SER A 183 -18.54 17.38 3.71
N ARG A 184 -19.33 17.49 2.63
CA ARG A 184 -20.68 18.10 2.64
C ARG A 184 -21.81 17.07 2.71
N ILE A 185 -21.60 15.82 2.28
CA ILE A 185 -22.60 14.75 2.35
C ILE A 185 -22.71 14.16 3.76
N ALA A 186 -21.61 14.16 4.53
CA ALA A 186 -21.56 13.71 5.93
C ALA A 186 -22.61 14.40 6.85
N ASN A 187 -23.06 15.61 6.52
CA ASN A 187 -24.05 16.36 7.29
C ASN A 187 -25.51 16.18 6.84
N HIS A 188 -25.81 15.22 5.95
CA HIS A 188 -27.19 14.95 5.49
C HIS A 188 -27.60 13.47 5.38
N VAL A 189 -26.67 12.51 5.44
CA VAL A 189 -26.99 11.06 5.33
C VAL A 189 -27.34 10.41 6.68
N PHE A 190 -27.20 11.12 7.80
CA PHE A 190 -27.58 10.64 9.15
C PHE A 190 -29.10 10.55 9.42
N ALA A 191 -29.92 10.44 8.37
CA ALA A 191 -31.38 10.38 8.46
C ALA A 191 -31.99 9.22 7.65
N LEU A 192 -32.46 8.21 8.39
CA LEU A 192 -33.54 7.26 8.05
C LEU A 192 -33.27 6.17 6.96
N SER A 193 -33.05 4.93 7.43
CA SER A 193 -34.03 3.80 7.29
C SER A 193 -33.36 2.42 7.02
N PRO A 194 -33.80 1.29 7.64
CA PRO A 194 -33.08 0.00 7.56
C PRO A 194 -33.19 -0.79 6.24
N SER A 195 -33.79 -0.24 5.18
CA SER A 195 -34.24 -1.03 4.01
C SER A 195 -33.15 -1.50 3.03
N PHE A 196 -31.89 -1.10 3.20
CA PHE A 196 -30.82 -1.39 2.23
C PHE A 196 -30.27 -2.84 2.27
N GLN A 197 -30.85 -3.70 3.11
CA GLN A 197 -30.34 -5.03 3.46
C GLN A 197 -30.56 -6.13 2.39
N LYS A 198 -30.83 -5.78 1.12
CA LYS A 198 -31.41 -6.73 0.14
C LYS A 198 -30.86 -6.70 -1.30
N ILE A 199 -29.86 -5.87 -1.63
CA ILE A 199 -29.35 -5.73 -3.01
C ILE A 199 -27.82 -5.79 -3.09
N LEU A 200 -27.23 -6.85 -2.51
CA LEU A 200 -25.81 -7.22 -2.67
C LEU A 200 -25.62 -8.67 -3.18
N SER A 201 -26.69 -9.31 -3.64
CA SER A 201 -26.72 -10.73 -4.00
C SER A 201 -26.49 -11.01 -5.49
N SER A 202 -25.32 -10.67 -6.03
CA SER A 202 -24.73 -11.31 -7.24
C SER A 202 -23.28 -10.88 -7.51
N SER A 203 -22.44 -11.81 -7.99
CA SER A 203 -21.02 -11.69 -8.35
C SER A 203 -20.81 -11.36 -9.86
N SER A 204 -19.64 -11.05 -10.45
CA SER A 204 -18.20 -10.97 -10.06
C SER A 204 -17.47 -9.92 -11.00
N THR A 205 -16.15 -9.79 -11.30
CA THR A 205 -14.94 -10.68 -11.30
C THR A 205 -13.61 -9.87 -11.41
N THR A 206 -12.47 -10.56 -11.65
CA THR A 206 -11.06 -10.15 -11.98
C THR A 206 -10.89 -9.27 -13.24
N THR A 207 -9.80 -8.54 -13.57
CA THR A 207 -8.38 -8.32 -13.09
C THR A 207 -7.77 -7.09 -13.82
N GLY A 208 -6.62 -6.45 -13.51
CA GLY A 208 -5.68 -6.56 -12.37
C GLY A 208 -4.17 -6.48 -12.70
N THR A 209 -3.52 -5.29 -12.76
CA THR A 209 -2.03 -5.11 -12.85
C THR A 209 -1.47 -3.83 -12.20
N ASP A 210 -0.37 -3.99 -11.46
CA ASP A 210 0.71 -3.04 -11.07
C ASP A 210 0.42 -1.60 -10.58
N LEU A 211 0.99 -1.25 -9.41
CA LEU A 211 0.83 0.05 -8.72
C LEU A 211 2.19 0.58 -8.20
N ARG A 212 2.44 1.89 -8.35
CA ARG A 212 3.62 2.58 -7.77
C ARG A 212 3.30 3.98 -7.22
N PRO A 213 3.08 4.12 -5.90
CA PRO A 213 2.88 5.43 -5.28
C PRO A 213 4.15 6.27 -5.20
N ALA A 214 4.05 7.56 -5.56
CA ALA A 214 5.09 8.56 -5.31
C ALA A 214 4.45 9.91 -4.93
N SER A 215 4.67 10.35 -3.68
CA SER A 215 4.32 11.63 -3.00
C SER A 215 2.90 12.19 -3.14
N LYS A 216 2.42 12.30 -4.37
CA LYS A 216 1.15 12.88 -4.82
C LYS A 216 -0.03 11.97 -4.46
N ASP A 217 0.19 10.64 -4.44
CA ASP A 217 -0.74 9.63 -3.94
C ASP A 217 -1.09 9.79 -2.45
N ARG A 218 -0.31 10.51 -1.63
CA ARG A 218 -0.61 10.69 -0.19
C ARG A 218 -2.02 11.24 0.05
N LEU A 219 -2.41 12.22 -0.77
CA LEU A 219 -3.75 12.84 -0.75
C LEU A 219 -4.83 12.00 -1.47
N THR A 220 -4.46 10.89 -2.11
CA THR A 220 -5.37 9.86 -2.64
C THR A 220 -5.54 8.72 -1.63
N VAL A 221 -4.48 8.36 -0.90
CA VAL A 221 -4.48 7.24 0.06
C VAL A 221 -5.07 7.64 1.41
N MET A 222 -4.67 8.78 2.02
CA MET A 222 -5.38 9.33 3.19
C MET A 222 -6.88 9.52 2.93
N ALA A 223 -7.20 9.78 1.67
CA ALA A 223 -8.53 9.86 1.11
C ALA A 223 -9.22 8.48 1.07
N THR A 224 -8.60 7.42 0.53
CA THR A 224 -9.16 6.07 0.60
C THR A 224 -9.28 5.56 2.03
N SER A 225 -8.34 5.85 2.92
CA SER A 225 -8.46 5.53 4.34
C SER A 225 -9.65 6.26 4.99
N LYS A 226 -9.91 7.53 4.63
CA LYS A 226 -11.12 8.26 5.06
C LYS A 226 -12.41 7.76 4.42
N LEU A 227 -12.34 7.08 3.28
CA LEU A 227 -13.47 6.38 2.67
C LEU A 227 -13.62 4.95 3.24
N ALA A 228 -12.58 4.39 3.86
CA ALA A 228 -12.65 3.18 4.69
C ALA A 228 -13.24 3.44 6.09
N LEU A 229 -13.24 4.70 6.56
CA LEU A 229 -14.09 5.14 7.69
C LEU A 229 -15.59 5.15 7.32
N ALA A 230 -15.91 5.36 6.05
CA ALA A 230 -17.28 5.26 5.54
C ALA A 230 -17.66 3.79 5.30
N GLU A 231 -18.91 3.44 5.59
CA GLU A 231 -19.31 2.04 5.67
C GLU A 231 -19.42 1.38 4.28
N GLY A 232 -18.68 0.28 4.09
CA GLY A 232 -18.71 -0.49 2.84
C GLY A 232 -17.43 -1.27 2.51
N ILE A 233 -16.29 -0.94 3.11
CA ILE A 233 -15.00 -1.57 2.77
C ILE A 233 -14.76 -2.83 3.63
N ASN A 234 -14.82 -4.00 2.98
CA ASN A 234 -14.67 -5.32 3.60
C ASN A 234 -13.18 -5.69 3.86
N MET A 235 -12.54 -4.96 4.76
CA MET A 235 -11.20 -5.32 5.24
C MET A 235 -11.25 -6.47 6.24
N LYS A 236 -10.34 -7.44 6.12
CA LYS A 236 -10.30 -8.65 6.96
C LYS A 236 -8.89 -9.11 7.30
N VAL A 237 -8.74 -9.71 8.48
CA VAL A 237 -7.51 -10.44 8.88
C VAL A 237 -7.39 -11.72 8.05
N THR A 238 -6.34 -11.86 7.24
CA THR A 238 -6.06 -13.10 6.49
C THR A 238 -5.16 -14.07 7.22
N LYS A 239 -4.23 -13.54 8.04
CA LYS A 239 -3.28 -14.32 8.84
C LYS A 239 -2.99 -13.64 10.16
N LEU A 240 -2.85 -14.45 11.19
CA LEU A 240 -2.20 -14.09 12.45
C LEU A 240 -0.89 -14.87 12.54
N LEU A 241 0.22 -14.16 12.77
CA LEU A 241 1.55 -14.73 12.90
C LEU A 241 2.14 -14.36 14.26
N VAL A 242 2.78 -15.32 14.92
CA VAL A 242 3.64 -15.04 16.08
C VAL A 242 5.03 -15.66 15.87
N HIS A 243 6.02 -15.07 16.54
CA HIS A 243 7.41 -15.50 16.42
C HIS A 243 8.01 -15.76 17.80
N PRO A 244 7.74 -16.92 18.45
CA PRO A 244 8.10 -17.15 19.85
C PRO A 244 9.57 -16.86 20.16
N ILE A 245 10.48 -17.35 19.32
CA ILE A 245 11.92 -17.04 19.41
C ILE A 245 12.30 -15.96 18.39
N LYS A 246 12.93 -14.89 18.87
CA LYS A 246 13.42 -13.78 18.06
C LYS A 246 14.36 -14.26 16.94
N SER A 247 13.97 -14.02 15.69
CA SER A 247 14.67 -14.40 14.44
C SER A 247 14.50 -15.85 13.95
N CYS A 248 13.93 -16.76 14.74
CA CYS A 248 13.55 -18.10 14.28
C CYS A 248 12.31 -18.07 13.37
N ARG A 249 11.85 -19.20 12.81
CA ARG A 249 10.65 -19.23 11.95
C ARG A 249 9.42 -18.68 12.70
N GLY A 250 8.42 -18.19 11.95
CA GLY A 250 7.12 -17.81 12.51
C GLY A 250 6.13 -18.95 12.41
N ILE A 251 5.09 -18.91 13.25
CA ILE A 251 3.95 -19.81 13.16
C ILE A 251 2.69 -19.02 12.79
N SER A 252 1.80 -19.66 12.03
CA SER A 252 0.47 -19.12 11.77
C SER A 252 -0.50 -19.64 12.81
N LEU A 253 -1.35 -18.76 13.34
CA LEU A 253 -2.42 -19.08 14.27
C LEU A 253 -3.78 -18.81 13.62
N SER A 254 -4.81 -19.54 14.05
CA SER A 254 -6.21 -19.22 13.72
C SER A 254 -6.76 -18.10 14.59
N GLU A 255 -6.31 -17.99 15.84
CA GLU A 255 -6.65 -16.94 16.79
C GLU A 255 -5.48 -16.63 17.74
N SER A 256 -5.46 -15.44 18.34
CA SER A 256 -4.43 -15.01 19.29
C SER A 256 -4.98 -14.00 20.28
N ASN A 257 -4.68 -14.18 21.57
CA ASN A 257 -4.97 -13.19 22.60
C ASN A 257 -4.10 -11.93 22.43
N VAL A 258 -4.69 -10.77 22.72
CA VAL A 258 -4.04 -9.46 22.72
C VAL A 258 -3.69 -9.08 24.16
N THR A 259 -2.40 -8.85 24.42
CA THR A 259 -1.84 -8.51 25.74
C THR A 259 -1.20 -7.11 25.72
N SER A 260 -0.83 -6.57 26.88
CA SER A 260 -0.11 -5.28 26.98
C SER A 260 1.33 -5.28 26.45
N GLU A 261 1.83 -6.42 25.95
CA GLU A 261 3.09 -6.54 25.20
C GLU A 261 2.87 -7.00 23.74
N GLY A 262 1.62 -6.98 23.27
CA GLY A 262 1.21 -7.42 21.94
C GLY A 262 0.56 -8.80 21.91
N LEU A 263 0.64 -9.49 20.78
CA LEU A 263 0.07 -10.83 20.63
C LEU A 263 0.75 -11.82 21.60
N GLN A 264 -0.06 -12.63 22.28
CA GLN A 264 0.44 -13.66 23.20
C GLN A 264 1.45 -14.56 22.48
N TYR A 265 2.53 -14.92 23.19
CA TYR A 265 3.65 -15.72 22.68
C TYR A 265 4.49 -15.09 21.55
N ASP A 266 4.28 -13.84 21.13
CA ASP A 266 5.20 -13.20 20.18
C ASP A 266 6.51 -12.73 20.84
N ARG A 267 7.64 -13.21 20.31
CA ARG A 267 9.01 -12.75 20.60
C ARG A 267 9.37 -12.73 22.10
N GLN A 268 8.73 -13.59 22.90
CA GLN A 268 9.01 -13.79 24.32
C GLN A 268 10.46 -14.23 24.56
N TYR A 269 11.01 -15.08 23.69
CA TYR A 269 12.39 -15.54 23.80
C TYR A 269 13.33 -14.79 22.85
N VAL A 270 14.55 -14.60 23.31
CA VAL A 270 15.67 -14.01 22.57
C VAL A 270 16.85 -14.98 22.63
N ILE A 271 17.65 -15.03 21.56
CA ILE A 271 18.95 -15.69 21.60
C ILE A 271 20.00 -14.60 21.79
N VAL A 272 20.84 -14.74 22.80
CA VAL A 272 21.91 -13.80 23.13
C VAL A 272 23.27 -14.49 23.07
N ASP A 273 24.33 -13.72 22.85
CA ASP A 273 25.70 -14.19 22.98
C ASP A 273 25.99 -14.61 24.43
N ALA A 274 26.66 -15.75 24.64
CA ALA A 274 26.82 -16.34 25.98
C ALA A 274 27.81 -15.63 26.91
N ILE A 275 28.60 -14.67 26.40
CA ILE A 275 29.60 -13.92 27.18
C ILE A 275 29.19 -12.45 27.30
N THR A 276 28.72 -11.84 26.21
CA THR A 276 28.40 -10.41 26.15
C THR A 276 26.92 -10.10 26.38
N HIS A 277 26.06 -11.12 26.46
CA HIS A 277 24.60 -11.02 26.59
C HIS A 277 23.90 -10.09 25.58
N LYS A 278 24.57 -9.78 24.46
CA LYS A 278 24.03 -9.02 23.33
C LYS A 278 23.16 -9.91 22.46
N PHE A 279 21.98 -9.42 22.09
CA PHE A 279 21.05 -10.13 21.21
C PHE A 279 21.65 -10.49 19.85
N ILE A 280 21.42 -11.74 19.43
CA ILE A 280 21.79 -12.27 18.12
C ILE A 280 20.56 -12.29 17.22
N THR A 281 20.77 -12.07 15.92
CA THR A 281 19.70 -12.03 14.91
C THR A 281 20.12 -12.74 13.63
N ALA A 282 19.14 -13.13 12.81
CA ALA A 282 19.40 -13.74 11.49
C ALA A 282 20.25 -12.86 10.55
N ARG A 283 20.33 -11.55 10.81
CA ARG A 283 21.26 -10.62 10.13
C ARG A 283 22.73 -10.99 10.35
N GLN A 284 23.07 -11.58 11.50
CA GLN A 284 24.39 -12.14 11.80
C GLN A 284 24.46 -13.62 11.39
N ILE A 285 23.47 -14.45 11.79
CA ILE A 285 23.47 -15.90 11.55
C ILE A 285 22.20 -16.32 10.79
N PRO A 286 22.18 -16.33 9.44
CA PRO A 286 20.96 -16.52 8.65
C PRO A 286 20.19 -17.81 8.94
N LYS A 287 20.89 -18.92 9.20
CA LYS A 287 20.29 -20.23 9.53
C LYS A 287 19.36 -20.25 10.74
N MET A 288 19.31 -19.19 11.57
CA MET A 288 18.27 -19.02 12.59
C MET A 288 16.86 -19.15 12.02
N VAL A 289 16.58 -18.69 10.79
CA VAL A 289 15.23 -18.76 10.19
C VAL A 289 14.78 -20.19 9.82
N LEU A 290 15.72 -21.14 9.83
CA LEU A 290 15.48 -22.56 9.61
C LEU A 290 15.06 -23.30 10.88
N VAL A 291 15.21 -22.68 12.05
CA VAL A 291 14.72 -23.22 13.32
C VAL A 291 13.21 -23.02 13.36
N GLU A 292 12.50 -24.14 13.40
CA GLU A 292 11.06 -24.18 13.45
C GLU A 292 10.57 -24.17 14.91
N THR A 293 9.32 -23.74 15.07
CA THR A 293 8.66 -23.67 16.36
C THR A 293 7.22 -24.14 16.21
N ALA A 294 6.65 -24.71 17.26
CA ALA A 294 5.21 -25.00 17.36
C ALA A 294 4.74 -24.76 18.80
N ILE A 295 3.47 -24.37 18.96
CA ILE A 295 2.81 -24.31 20.27
C ILE A 295 2.02 -25.60 20.44
N GLU A 296 2.25 -26.31 21.54
CA GLU A 296 1.61 -27.59 21.86
C GLU A 296 0.91 -27.55 23.22
N GLY A 297 -0.16 -28.32 23.35
CA GLY A 297 -0.92 -28.46 24.60
C GLY A 297 -2.12 -27.52 24.70
N GLY A 298 -2.66 -27.39 25.91
CA GLY A 298 -3.83 -26.59 26.23
C GLY A 298 -3.56 -25.60 27.36
N LYS A 299 -4.09 -25.89 28.56
CA LYS A 299 -4.03 -25.01 29.74
C LYS A 299 -2.62 -24.56 30.17
N PHE A 300 -1.59 -25.34 29.85
CA PHE A 300 -0.19 -24.99 30.07
C PHE A 300 0.58 -25.29 28.77
N PRO A 301 0.70 -24.33 27.85
CA PRO A 301 1.24 -24.59 26.53
C PRO A 301 2.77 -24.61 26.54
N LEU A 302 3.32 -25.52 25.73
CA LEU A 302 4.76 -25.68 25.52
C LEU A 302 5.15 -25.14 24.15
N LEU A 303 6.31 -24.49 24.10
CA LEU A 303 7.02 -24.23 22.86
C LEU A 303 7.84 -25.46 22.50
N SER A 304 7.44 -26.17 21.44
CA SER A 304 8.31 -27.11 20.74
C SER A 304 9.23 -26.37 19.79
N VAL A 305 10.49 -26.80 19.72
CA VAL A 305 11.52 -26.21 18.86
C VAL A 305 12.25 -27.33 18.13
N SER A 306 12.33 -27.23 16.81
CA SER A 306 12.98 -28.21 15.94
C SER A 306 13.98 -27.58 14.99
N PHE A 307 15.01 -28.35 14.66
CA PHE A 307 16.11 -27.95 13.79
C PHE A 307 16.06 -28.76 12.48
N PRO A 308 16.64 -28.27 11.37
CA PRO A 308 16.78 -29.04 10.14
C PRO A 308 17.44 -30.40 10.40
N GLN A 309 16.86 -31.48 9.87
CA GLN A 309 17.29 -32.87 10.14
C GLN A 309 18.79 -33.09 9.83
N GLU A 310 19.28 -32.47 8.75
CA GLU A 310 20.68 -32.43 8.32
C GLU A 310 21.67 -31.84 9.35
N SER A 311 21.19 -31.09 10.35
CA SER A 311 22.04 -30.52 11.41
C SER A 311 22.37 -31.50 12.53
N GLY A 312 21.67 -32.64 12.63
CA GLY A 312 21.79 -33.59 13.74
C GLY A 312 21.38 -33.04 15.12
N THR A 313 20.94 -31.78 15.22
CA THR A 313 20.56 -31.16 16.51
C THR A 313 19.19 -31.65 16.95
N LYS A 314 19.10 -32.12 18.19
CA LYS A 314 17.85 -32.63 18.79
C LYS A 314 16.82 -31.51 18.96
N SER A 315 15.56 -31.80 18.65
CA SER A 315 14.42 -30.96 19.05
C SER A 315 14.25 -30.96 20.57
N PHE A 316 13.70 -29.88 21.13
CA PHE A 316 13.38 -29.77 22.56
C PHE A 316 12.02 -29.09 22.79
N LYS A 317 11.55 -29.07 24.05
CA LYS A 317 10.35 -28.34 24.47
C LYS A 317 10.62 -27.48 25.70
N THR A 318 9.96 -26.34 25.82
CA THR A 318 10.05 -25.46 27.02
C THR A 318 8.73 -24.73 27.31
N CYS A 319 8.56 -24.19 28.51
CA CYS A 319 7.31 -23.55 28.95
C CYS A 319 7.15 -22.14 28.37
N LEU A 320 6.01 -21.88 27.70
CA LEU A 320 5.60 -20.52 27.29
C LEU A 320 5.11 -19.68 28.49
N GLU A 321 4.51 -20.34 29.48
CA GLU A 321 4.02 -19.75 30.71
C GLU A 321 4.64 -20.48 31.91
N PRO A 322 5.94 -20.28 32.21
CA PRO A 322 6.64 -20.97 33.30
C PRO A 322 6.09 -20.56 34.66
N SER A 323 5.99 -21.52 35.60
CA SER A 323 5.57 -21.24 36.97
C SER A 323 6.64 -20.44 37.72
N HIS A 324 6.26 -19.83 38.85
CA HIS A 324 7.22 -19.16 39.74
C HIS A 324 8.33 -20.12 40.21
N GLU A 325 7.98 -21.39 40.46
CA GLU A 325 8.93 -22.47 40.80
C GLU A 325 9.85 -22.81 39.60
N THR A 326 9.33 -22.77 38.37
CA THR A 326 10.15 -22.95 37.15
C THR A 326 11.18 -21.82 37.03
N LEU A 327 10.73 -20.57 37.15
CA LEU A 327 11.57 -19.38 37.05
C LEU A 327 12.61 -19.29 38.18
N ALA A 328 12.28 -19.77 39.40
CA ALA A 328 13.22 -19.82 40.52
C ALA A 328 14.39 -20.80 40.29
N ASN A 329 14.24 -21.78 39.39
CA ASN A 329 15.29 -22.71 38.98
C ASN A 329 16.06 -22.24 37.73
N TRP A 330 15.60 -21.19 37.03
CA TRP A 330 16.24 -20.67 35.82
C TRP A 330 17.22 -19.53 36.16
N ARG A 331 18.42 -19.57 35.57
CA ARG A 331 19.47 -18.56 35.84
C ARG A 331 19.05 -17.19 35.30
N LEU A 332 18.81 -16.23 36.18
CA LEU A 332 18.63 -14.83 35.81
C LEU A 332 19.95 -14.21 35.32
N VAL A 333 19.88 -13.42 34.25
CA VAL A 333 20.92 -12.49 33.79
C VAL A 333 20.30 -11.10 33.63
N SER A 334 20.98 -10.05 34.08
CA SER A 334 20.40 -8.69 34.26
C SER A 334 21.11 -7.60 33.44
N ASP A 335 22.06 -8.00 32.60
CA ASP A 335 22.94 -7.17 31.77
C ASP A 335 22.60 -7.28 30.27
N VAL A 336 21.49 -7.93 29.92
CA VAL A 336 21.11 -8.23 28.53
C VAL A 336 20.90 -6.95 27.71
N GLU A 337 21.45 -6.95 26.49
CA GLU A 337 21.35 -5.84 25.53
C GLU A 337 20.49 -6.23 24.33
N VAL A 338 19.42 -5.45 24.09
CA VAL A 338 18.51 -5.60 22.94
C VAL A 338 18.34 -4.24 22.26
N TRP A 339 19.00 -4.07 21.11
CA TRP A 339 19.16 -2.78 20.42
C TRP A 339 19.83 -1.71 21.31
N ALA A 340 19.18 -0.58 21.56
CA ALA A 340 19.65 0.48 22.46
C ALA A 340 19.21 0.28 23.92
N SER A 341 18.47 -0.80 24.24
CA SER A 341 18.05 -1.12 25.60
C SER A 341 19.08 -2.04 26.25
N THR A 342 19.80 -1.54 27.24
CA THR A 342 20.84 -2.26 28.01
C THR A 342 20.39 -2.58 29.43
N GLY A 343 20.96 -3.62 30.03
CA GLY A 343 20.66 -3.97 31.42
C GLY A 343 19.23 -4.49 31.60
N LEU A 344 18.75 -5.28 30.65
CA LEU A 344 17.47 -5.98 30.75
C LEU A 344 17.63 -7.29 31.52
N ASP A 345 16.58 -7.66 32.25
CA ASP A 345 16.49 -8.97 32.87
C ASP A 345 16.05 -10.03 31.85
N ALA A 346 16.63 -11.22 31.92
CA ALA A 346 16.18 -12.40 31.20
C ALA A 346 16.56 -13.69 31.94
N TYR A 347 15.70 -14.72 31.85
CA TYR A 347 15.96 -16.04 32.43
C TYR A 347 16.56 -16.95 31.36
N VAL A 348 17.70 -17.58 31.63
CA VAL A 348 18.26 -18.65 30.78
C VAL A 348 17.31 -19.83 30.79
N VAL A 349 16.88 -20.23 29.60
CA VAL A 349 15.81 -21.21 29.38
C VAL A 349 16.37 -22.62 29.43
N GLU A 350 15.82 -23.43 30.33
CA GLU A 350 16.07 -24.87 30.37
C GLU A 350 14.97 -25.68 29.66
N SER A 351 15.27 -26.94 29.39
CA SER A 351 14.35 -27.88 28.76
C SER A 351 13.27 -28.32 29.75
N TYR A 352 12.03 -28.49 29.28
CA TYR A 352 10.93 -28.98 30.09
C TYR A 352 10.86 -30.52 30.17
N SER A 353 11.54 -31.23 29.26
CA SER A 353 11.59 -32.70 29.31
C SER A 353 12.62 -33.17 30.34
N PRO A 354 12.23 -34.02 31.32
CA PRO A 354 13.17 -34.53 32.33
C PRO A 354 14.25 -35.44 31.75
N ASP A 355 14.02 -36.02 30.57
CA ASP A 355 14.96 -36.87 29.84
C ASP A 355 15.95 -36.05 28.97
N SER A 356 15.86 -34.72 29.00
CA SER A 356 16.68 -33.82 28.17
C SER A 356 18.10 -33.69 28.71
N THR A 357 19.02 -34.52 28.20
CA THR A 357 20.45 -34.51 28.58
C THR A 357 21.21 -33.24 28.20
N GLU A 358 20.62 -32.37 27.38
CA GLU A 358 21.22 -31.13 26.86
C GLU A 358 20.25 -29.96 27.08
N SER A 359 20.80 -28.79 27.42
CA SER A 359 20.01 -27.56 27.56
C SER A 359 19.67 -26.93 26.19
N PRO A 360 18.58 -26.16 26.08
CA PRO A 360 18.24 -25.39 24.88
C PRO A 360 19.39 -24.51 24.39
N SER A 361 20.14 -23.90 25.32
CA SER A 361 21.31 -23.08 25.03
C SER A 361 22.46 -23.90 24.40
N THR A 362 22.68 -25.14 24.85
CA THR A 362 23.67 -26.06 24.24
C THR A 362 23.26 -26.46 22.83
N LEU A 363 21.99 -26.84 22.64
CA LEU A 363 21.44 -27.22 21.33
C LEU A 363 21.52 -26.06 20.33
N PHE A 364 21.16 -24.84 20.75
CA PHE A 364 21.33 -23.64 19.92
C PHE A 364 22.80 -23.31 19.65
N SER A 365 23.71 -23.51 20.61
CA SER A 365 25.15 -23.23 20.41
C SER A 365 25.77 -24.16 19.38
N SER A 366 25.43 -25.46 19.46
CA SER A 366 25.80 -26.48 18.48
C SER A 366 25.23 -26.16 17.09
N PHE A 367 23.91 -25.94 16.99
CA PHE A 367 23.26 -25.61 15.72
C PHE A 367 23.79 -24.33 15.08
N LEU A 368 24.06 -23.28 15.86
CA LEU A 368 24.53 -21.99 15.33
C LEU A 368 26.04 -21.98 15.06
N GLY A 369 26.84 -22.77 15.78
CA GLY A 369 28.31 -22.74 15.70
C GLY A 369 28.92 -21.54 16.43
N ARG A 370 28.30 -21.14 17.55
CA ARG A 370 28.70 -20.03 18.43
C ARG A 370 28.05 -20.23 19.80
N ASP A 371 28.77 -19.94 20.87
CA ASP A 371 28.23 -20.01 22.23
C ASP A 371 27.13 -18.96 22.44
N VAL A 372 25.91 -19.43 22.71
CA VAL A 372 24.71 -18.61 22.89
C VAL A 372 23.86 -19.11 24.05
N LEU A 373 23.02 -18.21 24.57
CA LEU A 373 21.96 -18.55 25.51
C LEU A 373 20.61 -18.32 24.85
N LEU A 374 19.69 -19.29 25.00
CA LEU A 374 18.27 -19.02 24.82
C LEU A 374 17.77 -18.40 26.12
N VAL A 375 17.18 -17.20 26.05
CA VAL A 375 16.65 -16.49 27.22
C VAL A 375 15.19 -16.08 27.03
N LEU A 376 14.38 -16.22 28.07
CA LEU A 376 13.04 -15.65 28.18
C LEU A 376 13.15 -14.24 28.77
N LYS A 377 12.45 -13.25 28.20
CA LYS A 377 12.39 -11.89 28.78
C LYS A 377 11.99 -11.92 30.26
N GLY A 378 12.75 -11.23 31.10
CA GLY A 378 12.50 -11.10 32.53
C GLY A 378 11.48 -9.99 32.87
N PRO A 379 11.25 -9.72 34.16
CA PRO A 379 10.19 -8.81 34.62
C PRO A 379 10.44 -7.34 34.26
N LYS A 380 11.69 -6.94 34.06
CA LYS A 380 12.08 -5.58 33.67
C LYS A 380 11.75 -5.33 32.20
N ARG A 381 10.56 -4.75 31.98
CA ARG A 381 10.04 -4.41 30.64
C ARG A 381 11.02 -3.55 29.84
N ARG A 382 11.13 -3.88 28.56
CA ARG A 382 11.88 -3.10 27.57
C ARG A 382 10.94 -2.04 26.97
N PRO A 383 11.09 -0.74 27.27
CA PRO A 383 10.14 0.28 26.80
C PRO A 383 10.12 0.37 25.28
N ALA A 384 8.94 0.57 24.72
CA ALA A 384 8.76 0.96 23.34
C ALA A 384 9.53 2.26 23.05
N VAL A 385 10.27 2.32 21.93
CA VAL A 385 10.87 3.59 21.50
C VAL A 385 9.74 4.53 21.08
N PRO A 386 9.71 5.79 21.55
CA PRO A 386 8.83 6.84 21.05
C PRO A 386 8.76 6.96 19.53
N THR A 387 7.69 7.58 19.06
CA THR A 387 7.36 7.74 17.65
C THR A 387 6.80 9.13 17.40
N SER A 388 6.94 9.66 16.17
CA SER A 388 6.53 11.03 15.86
C SER A 388 5.03 11.31 16.08
N THR A 389 4.16 10.30 16.02
CA THR A 389 2.74 10.41 16.37
C THR A 389 2.42 10.08 17.82
N HIS A 390 3.36 9.50 18.56
CA HIS A 390 3.20 9.07 19.96
C HIS A 390 4.56 9.28 20.69
N PRO A 391 4.85 10.50 21.17
CA PRO A 391 6.11 10.80 21.86
C PRO A 391 6.15 10.16 23.26
N ASP A 392 5.05 10.17 24.00
CA ASP A 392 4.95 9.68 25.37
C ASP A 392 4.65 8.17 25.47
N LEU A 393 5.24 7.39 24.56
CA LEU A 393 4.87 5.98 24.33
C LEU A 393 5.49 5.00 25.35
N ASP A 394 5.05 5.05 26.60
CA ASP A 394 5.48 4.14 27.67
C ASP A 394 4.68 2.81 27.67
N VAL A 395 4.97 1.95 26.70
CA VAL A 395 4.43 0.57 26.63
C VAL A 395 5.55 -0.46 26.41
N GLY A 396 5.21 -1.76 26.43
CA GLY A 396 6.15 -2.88 26.28
C GLY A 396 6.69 -3.08 24.85
N ASP A 397 6.77 -4.34 24.40
CA ASP A 397 7.11 -4.63 23.00
C ASP A 397 5.98 -4.23 22.04
N LYS A 398 6.34 -3.76 20.84
CA LYS A 398 5.38 -3.33 19.81
C LYS A 398 4.93 -4.52 18.95
N VAL A 399 3.62 -4.62 18.70
CA VAL A 399 3.04 -5.46 17.64
C VAL A 399 3.52 -4.94 16.27
N ARG A 400 3.52 -5.80 15.24
CA ARG A 400 3.73 -5.38 13.85
C ARG A 400 2.50 -5.72 13.02
N LEU A 401 1.63 -4.75 12.76
CA LEU A 401 0.59 -4.92 11.76
C LEU A 401 1.17 -4.64 10.38
N SER A 402 0.82 -5.44 9.38
CA SER A 402 0.99 -5.05 7.99
C SER A 402 -0.30 -5.36 7.27
N ALA A 403 -1.06 -4.33 6.89
CA ALA A 403 -1.84 -4.54 5.68
C ALA A 403 -0.84 -4.85 4.55
N ALA A 404 -1.25 -5.77 3.68
CA ALA A 404 -0.50 -6.13 2.51
C ALA A 404 -1.52 -6.60 1.49
N GLY A 405 -1.54 -5.94 0.33
CA GLY A 405 -2.29 -6.44 -0.81
C GLY A 405 -1.73 -7.81 -1.20
N GLU A 406 -2.49 -8.85 -0.85
CA GLU A 406 -2.22 -10.27 -1.12
C GLU A 406 -1.00 -10.88 -0.38
N ASP A 407 -1.05 -12.20 -0.16
CA ASP A 407 0.00 -12.97 0.54
C ASP A 407 1.34 -13.06 -0.21
N LYS A 408 1.34 -12.61 -1.48
CA LYS A 408 2.42 -12.77 -2.46
C LYS A 408 2.75 -11.42 -3.07
N TRP A 409 3.72 -10.72 -2.50
CA TRP A 409 4.12 -9.42 -3.02
C TRP A 409 5.02 -9.56 -4.26
N LYS A 410 4.64 -8.95 -5.38
CA LYS A 410 5.50 -8.82 -6.56
C LYS A 410 6.40 -7.60 -6.40
N VAL A 411 7.70 -7.87 -6.23
CA VAL A 411 8.68 -6.83 -5.87
C VAL A 411 9.07 -5.94 -7.05
N GLY A 412 8.86 -6.41 -8.29
CA GLY A 412 9.40 -5.81 -9.50
C GLY A 412 10.88 -6.20 -9.69
N GLY A 413 11.16 -7.09 -10.64
CA GLY A 413 12.47 -7.74 -10.75
C GLY A 413 13.64 -6.78 -10.95
N ILE A 414 14.62 -6.82 -10.03
CA ILE A 414 15.96 -6.22 -10.24
C ILE A 414 16.90 -7.19 -10.99
N THR A 415 16.64 -8.50 -10.90
CA THR A 415 17.34 -9.55 -11.64
C THR A 415 16.31 -10.52 -12.24
N SER A 416 16.71 -11.30 -13.24
CA SER A 416 15.83 -12.21 -14.00
C SER A 416 15.00 -13.14 -13.09
N GLN A 417 15.62 -13.75 -12.07
CA GLN A 417 14.93 -14.61 -11.10
C GLN A 417 13.74 -13.91 -10.40
N TRP A 418 13.82 -12.59 -10.19
CA TRP A 418 12.76 -11.80 -9.53
C TRP A 418 11.77 -11.16 -10.52
N GLN A 419 11.84 -11.50 -11.82
CA GLN A 419 10.75 -11.24 -12.77
C GLN A 419 9.62 -12.26 -12.59
N THR A 420 9.95 -13.50 -12.21
CA THR A 420 9.00 -14.59 -11.98
C THR A 420 8.73 -14.88 -10.50
N ASN A 421 9.74 -14.72 -9.63
CA ASN A 421 9.61 -15.12 -8.23
C ASN A 421 8.80 -14.10 -7.40
N GLU A 422 7.83 -14.60 -6.64
CA GLU A 422 7.01 -13.83 -5.71
C GLU A 422 7.64 -13.82 -4.31
N LEU A 423 7.42 -12.74 -3.55
CA LEU A 423 7.94 -12.60 -2.21
C LEU A 423 6.84 -12.88 -1.17
N VAL A 424 7.05 -13.92 -0.36
CA VAL A 424 6.14 -14.30 0.73
C VAL A 424 6.22 -13.30 1.89
N ILE A 425 5.06 -12.87 2.38
CA ILE A 425 4.92 -11.77 3.35
C ILE A 425 5.60 -12.05 4.70
N GLU A 426 5.74 -13.33 5.07
CA GLU A 426 6.36 -13.86 6.28
C GLU A 426 7.82 -13.42 6.44
N ARG A 427 8.54 -13.13 5.34
CA ARG A 427 9.90 -12.55 5.36
C ARG A 427 9.95 -11.20 6.07
N PHE A 428 8.86 -10.42 5.99
CA PHE A 428 8.74 -9.16 6.73
C PHE A 428 8.34 -9.33 8.20
N ARG A 429 8.03 -10.55 8.65
CA ARG A 429 7.65 -10.85 10.04
C ARG A 429 6.55 -9.93 10.60
N PRO A 430 5.45 -9.68 9.86
CA PRO A 430 4.25 -9.09 10.46
C PRO A 430 3.66 -10.04 11.50
N ASN A 431 2.73 -9.54 12.30
CA ASN A 431 1.94 -10.31 13.27
C ASN A 431 0.46 -10.37 12.89
N ILE A 432 -0.04 -9.33 12.24
CA ILE A 432 -1.42 -9.25 11.71
C ILE A 432 -1.28 -8.90 10.24
N ILE A 433 -1.89 -9.70 9.36
CA ILE A 433 -1.96 -9.43 7.92
C ILE A 433 -3.41 -9.11 7.57
N VAL A 434 -3.63 -7.99 6.88
CA VAL A 434 -4.97 -7.49 6.51
C VAL A 434 -5.10 -7.39 4.99
N SER A 435 -6.18 -7.95 4.44
CA SER A 435 -6.61 -7.82 3.05
C SER A 435 -7.85 -6.92 2.91
N GLY A 436 -8.24 -6.60 1.68
CA GLY A 436 -9.41 -5.76 1.39
C GLY A 436 -9.16 -4.25 1.56
N SER A 437 -7.91 -3.86 1.86
CA SER A 437 -7.50 -2.46 1.88
C SER A 437 -7.64 -1.83 0.49
N PRO A 438 -8.09 -0.56 0.35
CA PRO A 438 -8.37 0.03 -0.96
C PRO A 438 -7.13 0.33 -1.81
N ALA A 439 -5.95 0.47 -1.17
CA ALA A 439 -4.73 0.92 -1.82
C ALA A 439 -3.48 0.26 -1.19
N PRO A 440 -2.38 0.05 -1.96
CA PRO A 440 -1.11 -0.37 -1.37
C PRO A 440 -0.58 0.70 -0.42
N PHE A 441 -0.16 0.28 0.78
CA PHE A 441 0.35 1.15 1.84
C PHE A 441 -0.71 2.09 2.46
N ASP A 442 -2.00 1.78 2.36
CA ASP A 442 -3.07 2.50 3.08
C ASP A 442 -2.86 2.42 4.62
N GLU A 443 -2.22 1.35 5.12
CA GLU A 443 -1.86 1.23 6.54
C GLU A 443 -0.84 2.27 7.01
N ASP A 444 -0.12 2.96 6.12
CA ASP A 444 0.71 4.12 6.48
C ASP A 444 -0.12 5.24 7.14
N TYR A 445 -1.44 5.28 6.99
CA TYR A 445 -2.31 6.39 7.38
C TYR A 445 -3.41 6.01 8.36
N TRP A 446 -3.60 4.73 8.70
CA TRP A 446 -4.55 4.35 9.75
C TRP A 446 -4.01 4.79 11.12
N GLY A 447 -4.88 5.31 11.97
CA GLY A 447 -4.56 5.61 13.37
C GLY A 447 -4.88 4.40 14.24
N ASP A 448 -6.01 4.45 14.90
CA ASP A 448 -6.59 3.34 15.65
C ASP A 448 -7.41 2.45 14.71
N VAL A 449 -7.34 1.15 14.97
CA VAL A 449 -7.99 0.10 14.19
C VAL A 449 -8.64 -0.88 15.16
N GLN A 450 -9.95 -1.07 15.01
CA GLN A 450 -10.69 -2.15 15.65
C GLN A 450 -10.59 -3.41 14.79
N ILE A 451 -10.35 -4.55 15.42
CA ILE A 451 -10.35 -5.87 14.77
C ILE A 451 -11.30 -6.78 15.55
N GLY A 452 -12.25 -7.39 14.85
CA GLY A 452 -13.39 -8.08 15.47
C GLY A 452 -14.53 -7.12 15.83
N GLU A 453 -15.69 -7.68 16.18
CA GLU A 453 -16.94 -6.91 16.35
C GLU A 453 -17.35 -6.73 17.82
N GLY A 454 -18.16 -5.70 18.07
CA GLY A 454 -18.71 -5.40 19.40
C GLY A 454 -17.63 -5.12 20.45
N SER A 455 -17.90 -5.57 21.69
CA SER A 455 -17.03 -5.39 22.85
C SER A 455 -15.92 -6.45 23.01
N GLU A 456 -15.87 -7.46 22.13
CA GLU A 456 -14.82 -8.49 22.14
C GLU A 456 -13.68 -8.16 21.16
N GLY A 457 -13.94 -7.31 20.17
CA GLY A 457 -12.93 -6.82 19.23
C GLY A 457 -11.86 -5.95 19.90
N ALA A 458 -10.60 -6.22 19.61
CA ALA A 458 -9.47 -5.47 20.16
C ALA A 458 -9.20 -4.19 19.34
N VAL A 459 -8.81 -3.11 20.02
CA VAL A 459 -8.39 -1.85 19.40
C VAL A 459 -6.87 -1.72 19.49
N ILE A 460 -6.24 -1.42 18.35
CA ILE A 460 -4.79 -1.22 18.23
C ILE A 460 -4.47 0.12 17.56
N SER A 461 -3.51 0.86 18.10
CA SER A 461 -3.01 2.11 17.53
C SER A 461 -1.79 1.85 16.66
N LEU A 462 -1.78 2.31 15.40
CA LEU A 462 -0.62 2.22 14.52
C LEU A 462 0.36 3.37 14.80
N VAL A 463 1.26 3.14 15.75
CA VAL A 463 2.18 4.17 16.26
C VAL A 463 3.30 4.58 15.30
N GLY A 464 3.50 3.88 14.18
CA GLY A 464 4.33 4.40 13.10
C GLY A 464 5.05 3.37 12.24
N ARG A 465 5.54 3.83 11.09
CA ARG A 465 6.01 3.02 9.97
C ARG A 465 7.18 2.12 10.35
N CYS A 466 7.11 0.85 9.94
CA CYS A 466 8.10 -0.15 10.31
C CYS A 466 9.30 -0.08 9.38
N THR A 467 10.40 0.52 9.86
CA THR A 467 11.67 0.58 9.14
C THR A 467 12.25 -0.82 8.94
N ARG A 468 12.74 -1.09 7.73
CA ARG A 468 13.20 -2.42 7.30
C ARG A 468 14.72 -2.50 7.37
N CYS A 469 15.21 -3.59 7.95
CA CYS A 469 16.61 -3.99 7.89
C CYS A 469 16.81 -5.13 6.88
N LEU A 470 18.03 -5.62 6.70
CA LEU A 470 18.37 -6.74 5.79
C LEU A 470 17.85 -8.13 6.22
N LEU A 471 16.94 -8.24 7.19
CA LEU A 471 16.38 -9.54 7.59
C LEU A 471 15.45 -10.16 6.53
N PRO A 472 14.51 -9.44 5.88
CA PRO A 472 13.62 -10.00 4.86
C PRO A 472 14.34 -10.44 3.58
N ASN A 473 15.62 -10.06 3.40
CA ASN A 473 16.48 -10.57 2.34
C ASN A 473 16.90 -12.02 2.56
N ILE A 474 16.67 -12.56 3.76
CA ILE A 474 16.95 -13.95 4.09
C ILE A 474 15.72 -14.77 3.73
N ASP A 475 15.95 -15.82 2.96
CA ASP A 475 14.95 -16.81 2.61
C ASP A 475 14.54 -17.61 3.85
N THR A 476 13.26 -17.59 4.21
CA THR A 476 12.74 -18.30 5.39
C THR A 476 12.82 -19.82 5.26
N THR A 477 12.91 -20.35 4.04
CA THR A 477 12.93 -21.79 3.74
C THR A 477 14.35 -22.32 3.58
N THR A 478 15.23 -21.58 2.91
CA THR A 478 16.62 -22.02 2.63
C THR A 478 17.69 -21.34 3.50
N GLY A 479 17.35 -20.27 4.22
CA GLY A 479 18.31 -19.50 5.03
C GLY A 479 19.31 -18.68 4.23
N ILE A 480 19.26 -18.73 2.89
CA ILE A 480 20.16 -17.99 1.99
C ILE A 480 19.75 -16.51 1.95
N ARG A 481 20.73 -15.60 1.91
CA ARG A 481 20.50 -14.16 1.78
C ARG A 481 20.65 -13.70 0.34
N ASP A 482 19.64 -13.03 -0.19
CA ASP A 482 19.74 -12.27 -1.44
C ASP A 482 20.40 -10.89 -1.18
N ASN A 483 21.40 -10.53 -1.98
CA ASN A 483 22.17 -9.28 -1.82
C ASN A 483 21.43 -8.01 -2.32
N ALA A 484 20.19 -8.14 -2.78
CA ALA A 484 19.34 -7.05 -3.23
C ALA A 484 17.91 -7.14 -2.68
N VAL A 485 17.21 -8.24 -2.91
CA VAL A 485 15.75 -8.34 -2.73
C VAL A 485 15.37 -8.82 -1.32
N PRO A 486 14.35 -8.23 -0.66
CA PRO A 486 13.57 -7.08 -1.12
C PRO A 486 14.20 -5.72 -0.85
N PHE A 487 15.15 -5.59 0.09
CA PHE A 487 15.54 -4.28 0.65
C PHE A 487 15.94 -3.23 -0.40
N LYS A 488 16.82 -3.55 -1.35
CA LYS A 488 17.24 -2.61 -2.42
C LYS A 488 16.10 -2.22 -3.36
N VAL A 489 15.02 -3.00 -3.45
CA VAL A 489 13.88 -2.67 -4.31
C VAL A 489 12.89 -1.78 -3.58
N ILE A 490 12.49 -2.15 -2.35
CA ILE A 490 11.61 -1.30 -1.53
C ILE A 490 12.26 0.05 -1.22
N SER A 491 13.58 0.12 -1.05
CA SER A 491 14.29 1.40 -0.89
C SER A 491 14.19 2.35 -2.08
N LYS A 492 13.76 1.90 -3.28
CA LYS A 492 13.52 2.80 -4.43
C LYS A 492 12.23 3.62 -4.29
N PHE A 493 11.27 3.21 -3.45
CA PHE A 493 9.95 3.84 -3.37
C PHE A 493 9.32 3.92 -1.95
N ARG A 494 9.95 3.31 -0.94
CA ARG A 494 9.46 3.26 0.46
C ARG A 494 10.34 3.99 1.48
N GLN A 495 11.25 4.86 1.04
CA GLN A 495 11.94 5.81 1.92
C GLN A 495 11.01 6.99 2.25
N VAL A 496 9.99 6.73 3.08
CA VAL A 496 8.89 7.67 3.36
C VAL A 496 9.02 8.43 4.70
N GLU A 497 10.00 8.06 5.51
CA GLU A 497 10.34 8.60 6.85
C GLU A 497 11.79 9.15 6.80
N PRO A 498 12.08 10.26 6.08
CA PRO A 498 13.44 10.76 5.86
C PRO A 498 14.19 11.09 7.16
N GLU A 499 13.48 11.46 8.21
CA GLU A 499 14.00 11.70 9.56
C GLU A 499 14.52 10.43 10.24
N LYS A 500 14.17 9.24 9.73
CA LYS A 500 14.70 7.92 10.14
C LYS A 500 15.78 7.41 9.17
N GLY A 501 16.34 8.31 8.35
CA GLY A 501 17.39 8.05 7.39
C GLY A 501 16.92 7.30 6.14
N SER A 502 17.87 6.73 5.40
CA SER A 502 17.64 6.02 4.12
C SER A 502 16.98 4.63 4.27
N SER A 503 16.27 4.38 5.37
CA SER A 503 15.59 3.11 5.64
C SER A 503 14.25 3.02 4.92
N ALA A 504 14.04 1.98 4.12
CA ALA A 504 12.73 1.66 3.57
C ALA A 504 11.73 1.29 4.68
N CYS A 505 10.44 1.59 4.50
CA CYS A 505 9.37 1.25 5.43
C CYS A 505 8.35 0.29 4.81
N PHE A 506 7.93 -0.75 5.54
CA PHE A 506 6.93 -1.71 5.08
C PHE A 506 6.17 -2.32 6.27
N GLY A 507 4.85 -2.14 6.28
CA GLY A 507 3.99 -2.36 7.45
C GLY A 507 4.18 -1.30 8.54
N MET A 508 3.34 -1.37 9.57
CA MET A 508 3.34 -0.49 10.74
C MET A 508 3.77 -1.22 12.01
N ASN A 509 4.33 -0.49 12.96
CA ASN A 509 4.37 -0.93 14.35
C ASN A 509 3.06 -0.48 15.02
N ALA A 510 2.46 -1.36 15.81
CA ALA A 510 1.21 -1.10 16.51
C ALA A 510 1.37 -1.32 18.01
N VAL A 511 0.50 -0.71 18.80
CA VAL A 511 0.35 -0.95 20.25
C VAL A 511 -1.11 -1.23 20.57
N THR A 512 -1.35 -1.91 21.68
CA THR A 512 -2.65 -2.45 22.07
C THR A 512 -3.35 -1.50 23.04
N GLN A 513 -4.52 -0.96 22.68
CA GLN A 513 -5.33 -0.16 23.60
C GLN A 513 -6.15 -1.05 24.54
N SER A 514 -6.86 -2.03 23.98
CA SER A 514 -7.66 -3.01 24.74
C SER A 514 -7.11 -4.43 24.60
N PRO A 515 -7.22 -5.26 25.65
CA PRO A 515 -7.12 -6.71 25.50
C PRO A 515 -8.35 -7.24 24.75
N GLY A 516 -8.18 -8.39 24.08
CA GLY A 516 -9.22 -9.05 23.30
C GLY A 516 -8.66 -10.28 22.59
N VAL A 517 -9.42 -10.89 21.71
CA VAL A 517 -8.98 -12.06 20.91
C VAL A 517 -9.10 -11.73 19.43
N LEU A 518 -7.99 -11.76 18.71
CA LEU A 518 -8.01 -11.66 17.25
C LEU A 518 -8.19 -13.03 16.63
N LYS A 519 -8.93 -13.13 15.52
CA LYS A 519 -9.13 -14.35 14.74
C LYS A 519 -8.91 -14.09 13.25
N VAL A 520 -8.48 -15.14 12.54
CA VAL A 520 -8.42 -15.11 11.08
C VAL A 520 -9.85 -15.07 10.52
N GLY A 521 -10.13 -14.12 9.65
CA GLY A 521 -11.46 -13.82 9.11
C GLY A 521 -12.17 -12.64 9.77
N ASP A 522 -11.68 -12.13 10.91
CA ASP A 522 -12.24 -10.95 11.58
C ASP A 522 -12.31 -9.74 10.65
N SER A 523 -13.39 -8.96 10.78
CA SER A 523 -13.53 -7.64 10.18
C SER A 523 -12.54 -6.64 10.79
N VAL A 524 -12.02 -5.74 9.96
CA VAL A 524 -11.04 -4.71 10.35
C VAL A 524 -11.64 -3.34 10.04
N ARG A 525 -11.90 -2.54 11.08
CA ARG A 525 -12.46 -1.19 10.97
C ARG A 525 -11.42 -0.17 11.42
N VAL A 526 -10.95 0.67 10.50
CA VAL A 526 -10.19 1.88 10.86
C VAL A 526 -11.13 2.81 11.63
N LEU A 527 -10.67 3.39 12.74
CA LEU A 527 -11.46 4.28 13.60
C LEU A 527 -11.13 5.76 13.35
N ASN A 528 -9.88 6.07 13.05
CA ASN A 528 -9.41 7.38 12.62
C ASN A 528 -8.22 7.26 11.64
N VAL A 529 -7.94 8.34 10.91
CA VAL A 529 -6.85 8.44 9.94
C VAL A 529 -5.87 9.50 10.40
N LEU A 530 -4.58 9.17 10.37
CA LEU A 530 -3.48 10.05 10.76
C LEU A 530 -3.24 11.12 9.69
N GLU A 531 -3.53 12.38 10.02
CA GLU A 531 -3.17 13.51 9.16
C GLU A 531 -1.69 13.88 9.31
N ARG A 532 -1.03 14.25 8.21
CA ARG A 532 0.43 14.39 8.19
C ARG A 532 0.92 15.67 8.90
N GLU A 533 0.04 16.62 9.17
CA GLU A 533 0.37 17.87 9.87
C GLU A 533 0.76 17.65 11.34
N THR A 534 0.19 16.64 12.01
CA THR A 534 0.57 16.29 13.40
C THR A 534 1.95 15.62 13.51
N VAL A 535 2.59 15.30 12.39
CA VAL A 535 3.95 14.72 12.33
C VAL A 535 5.04 15.80 12.18
N GLU A 536 4.67 16.99 11.70
CA GLU A 536 5.61 18.10 11.44
C GLU A 536 5.62 19.17 12.55
N ALA A 537 4.79 18.99 13.59
CA ALA A 537 4.77 19.79 14.81
C ALA A 537 6.00 19.54 15.70
N GLN A 538 7.15 20.12 15.32
CA GLN A 538 8.30 20.29 16.21
C GLN A 538 7.89 21.10 17.46
N PRO A 539 8.33 20.73 18.68
CA PRO A 539 8.33 21.68 19.78
C PRO A 539 9.29 22.83 19.44
N SER A 540 8.81 24.07 19.56
CA SER A 540 9.61 25.26 19.27
C SER A 540 10.45 25.68 20.49
N ASN A 541 11.77 25.47 20.38
CA ASN A 541 12.83 25.71 21.37
C ASN A 541 12.93 24.68 22.52
#